data_AF-A0A529UM30-F1
#
_entry.id   AF-A0A529UM30-F1
#
_cell.length_a   1.000
_cell.length_b   1.000
_cell.length_c   1.000
_cell.angle_alpha   90.00
_cell.angle_beta   90.00
_cell.angle_gamma   90.00
#
_symmetry.space_group_name_H-M   'P 1'
#
loop_
_entity.id
_entity.type
_entity.pdbx_description
1 polymer ?
#
loop_
_entity_poly.entity_id
_entity_poly.type
_entity_poly.pdbx_seq_one_letter_code
_entity_poly.pdbx_strand_id
1 'polypeptide(L)'
;MSLRFRHVAGSLAFAFSLMVGQASSTELPSKTLDMVLDAGGWNSAADDTNQREQLPLEFVRELVNSYPSDTRSVGLLSITLGAAKWGVDGDSTLPADSANDKWQGPTRASGKHLMSYKVGGVGLPHLDVGPLASFIDYLLAKHPDIGDDGERARMKNLANGLRTGMKYDQIKTDATFRKWMLEGLRKKDSQAWILDYWLDTYWEPAYKASSGDVRLALVAARIWNSSPSLGKCAVERALKAHDRVQAALEAYVDCKGGKKEYKSRRWGWMKRPVVLFDKLSNQPQ
;
A
#
# COMPACT_ATOMS: atom_id res chain seq x y z
N MET A 1 -43.57 53.34 1.78
CA MET A 1 -43.93 51.91 1.81
C MET A 1 -42.77 51.12 1.23
N SER A 2 -42.04 50.38 2.08
CA SER A 2 -40.78 49.70 1.73
C SER A 2 -41.05 48.26 1.28
N LEU A 3 -40.64 47.91 0.06
CA LEU A 3 -40.68 46.55 -0.47
C LEU A 3 -39.43 45.78 -0.03
N ARG A 4 -39.61 44.71 0.76
CA ARG A 4 -38.57 43.73 1.09
C ARG A 4 -38.67 42.53 0.15
N PHE A 5 -37.70 42.37 -0.74
CA PHE A 5 -37.43 41.12 -1.44
C PHE A 5 -36.68 40.17 -0.51
N ARG A 6 -37.24 38.98 -0.24
CA ARG A 6 -36.51 37.86 0.37
C ARG A 6 -35.87 37.03 -0.74
N HIS A 7 -34.54 36.96 -0.75
CA HIS A 7 -33.80 35.96 -1.52
C HIS A 7 -33.85 34.62 -0.77
N VAL A 8 -34.36 33.59 -1.43
CA VAL A 8 -34.21 32.20 -1.03
C VAL A 8 -32.95 31.69 -1.73
N ALA A 9 -31.88 31.48 -0.97
CA ALA A 9 -30.68 30.83 -1.46
C ALA A 9 -30.95 29.32 -1.60
N GLY A 10 -31.05 28.84 -2.84
CA GLY A 10 -31.06 27.42 -3.15
C GLY A 10 -29.66 26.83 -2.97
N SER A 11 -29.50 25.94 -1.99
CA SER A 11 -28.29 25.12 -1.86
C SER A 11 -28.25 24.09 -2.98
N LEU A 12 -27.31 24.26 -3.92
CA LEU A 12 -26.91 23.24 -4.88
C LEU A 12 -26.17 22.12 -4.13
N ALA A 13 -26.87 21.01 -3.90
CA ALA A 13 -26.27 19.76 -3.49
C ALA A 13 -25.52 19.17 -4.69
N PHE A 14 -24.18 19.21 -4.65
CA PHE A 14 -23.34 18.45 -5.58
C PHE A 14 -23.53 16.96 -5.29
N ALA A 15 -24.25 16.28 -6.17
CA ALA A 15 -24.29 14.82 -6.21
C ALA A 15 -22.91 14.30 -6.64
N PHE A 16 -22.12 13.82 -5.68
CA PHE A 16 -20.95 12.99 -5.97
C PHE A 16 -21.48 11.63 -6.47
N SER A 17 -21.51 11.45 -7.79
CA SER A 17 -21.62 10.11 -8.36
C SER A 17 -20.39 9.31 -7.94
N LEU A 18 -20.58 8.36 -7.03
CA LEU A 18 -19.64 7.28 -6.74
C LEU A 18 -19.51 6.45 -8.02
N MET A 19 -18.57 6.83 -8.87
CA MET A 19 -17.99 5.88 -9.81
C MET A 19 -17.36 4.79 -8.94
N VAL A 20 -17.95 3.59 -8.98
CA VAL A 20 -17.22 2.37 -8.64
C VAL A 20 -16.00 2.41 -9.56
N GLY A 21 -14.84 2.75 -9.00
CA GLY A 21 -13.61 2.87 -9.77
C GLY A 21 -13.34 1.54 -10.44
N GLN A 22 -13.63 1.45 -11.74
CA GLN A 22 -12.95 0.48 -12.58
C GLN A 22 -11.50 0.96 -12.61
N ALA A 23 -10.70 0.42 -11.70
CA ALA A 23 -9.27 0.40 -11.84
C ALA A 23 -8.97 -0.35 -13.15
N SER A 24 -8.80 0.40 -14.23
CA SER A 24 -8.23 -0.12 -15.46
C SER A 24 -6.73 0.13 -15.38
N SER A 25 -6.04 -0.80 -14.74
CA SER A 25 -4.60 -0.99 -14.81
C SER A 25 -4.36 -2.47 -15.12
N THR A 26 -3.24 -2.77 -15.78
CA THR A 26 -2.86 -4.15 -16.07
C THR A 26 -2.73 -4.92 -14.77
N GLU A 27 -3.53 -5.97 -14.59
CA GLU A 27 -3.43 -6.87 -13.44
C GLU A 27 -1.99 -7.36 -13.26
N LEU A 28 -1.56 -7.54 -12.01
CA LEU A 28 -0.27 -8.15 -11.72
C LEU A 28 -0.15 -9.52 -12.42
N PRO A 29 0.99 -9.85 -13.05
CA PRO A 29 1.21 -11.18 -13.60
C PRO A 29 0.99 -12.24 -12.53
N SER A 30 0.25 -13.32 -12.83
CA SER A 30 -0.10 -14.35 -11.84
C SER A 30 1.13 -14.92 -11.12
N LYS A 31 2.24 -15.15 -11.85
CA LYS A 31 3.49 -15.63 -11.25
C LYS A 31 4.01 -14.65 -10.19
N THR A 32 4.01 -13.35 -10.48
CA THR A 32 4.44 -12.30 -9.56
C THR A 32 3.56 -12.27 -8.31
N LEU A 33 2.24 -12.38 -8.47
CA LEU A 33 1.31 -12.48 -7.36
C LEU A 33 1.63 -13.70 -6.48
N ASP A 34 1.76 -14.88 -7.10
CA ASP A 34 2.04 -16.14 -6.38
C ASP A 34 3.31 -16.04 -5.54
N MET A 35 4.39 -15.48 -6.09
CA MET A 35 5.65 -15.33 -5.37
C MET A 35 5.55 -14.35 -4.17
N VAL A 36 4.74 -13.29 -4.26
CA VAL A 36 4.47 -12.41 -3.11
C VAL A 36 3.65 -13.13 -2.03
N LEU A 37 2.65 -13.91 -2.44
CA LEU A 37 1.79 -14.66 -1.53
C LEU A 37 2.57 -15.74 -0.79
N ASP A 38 3.39 -16.50 -1.51
CA ASP A 38 4.26 -17.54 -0.95
C ASP A 38 5.25 -16.94 0.06
N ALA A 39 5.90 -15.82 -0.29
CA ALA A 39 6.78 -15.09 0.63
C ALA A 39 6.06 -14.56 1.88
N GLY A 40 4.76 -14.29 1.76
CA GLY A 40 3.88 -13.93 2.88
C GLY A 40 3.34 -15.11 3.68
N GLY A 41 3.70 -16.35 3.34
CA GLY A 41 3.16 -17.57 3.96
C GLY A 41 1.67 -17.78 3.72
N TRP A 42 1.14 -17.23 2.62
CA TRP A 42 -0.27 -17.29 2.30
C TRP A 42 -0.72 -18.69 1.87
N ASN A 43 -1.93 -19.06 2.26
CA ASN A 43 -2.72 -20.13 1.69
C ASN A 43 -4.19 -19.92 2.08
N SER A 44 -5.09 -20.73 1.52
CA SER A 44 -6.54 -20.65 1.80
C SER A 44 -6.94 -20.91 3.26
N ALA A 45 -6.03 -21.43 4.09
CA ALA A 45 -6.22 -21.63 5.51
C ALA A 45 -5.36 -20.68 6.39
N ALA A 46 -4.57 -19.79 5.79
CA ALA A 46 -3.63 -18.94 6.53
C ALA A 46 -4.34 -18.03 7.54
N ASP A 47 -3.64 -17.69 8.62
CA ASP A 47 -4.00 -16.64 9.57
C ASP A 47 -2.79 -15.70 9.70
N ASP A 48 -2.91 -14.66 10.52
CA ASP A 48 -1.82 -13.72 10.80
C ASP A 48 -0.68 -14.40 11.59
N THR A 49 0.31 -14.92 10.87
CA THR A 49 1.42 -15.70 11.46
C THR A 49 2.57 -14.82 11.98
N ASN A 50 2.60 -13.52 11.65
CA ASN A 50 3.66 -12.58 12.05
C ASN A 50 5.10 -13.10 11.75
N GLN A 51 5.28 -13.78 10.61
CA GLN A 51 6.43 -14.67 10.35
C GLN A 51 7.72 -14.02 9.82
N ARG A 52 7.98 -12.73 10.10
CA ARG A 52 9.16 -12.02 9.57
C ARG A 52 9.31 -12.22 8.06
N GLU A 53 8.25 -11.95 7.32
CA GLU A 53 8.17 -12.14 5.88
C GLU A 53 9.40 -11.60 5.13
N GLN A 54 9.93 -12.44 4.23
CA GLN A 54 11.10 -12.15 3.41
C GLN A 54 10.81 -12.54 1.97
N LEU A 55 11.22 -11.71 1.02
CA LEU A 55 11.21 -12.06 -0.40
C LEU A 55 12.44 -12.89 -0.74
N PRO A 56 12.32 -13.99 -1.52
CA PRO A 56 13.49 -14.66 -2.08
C PRO A 56 14.31 -13.70 -2.96
N LEU A 57 15.65 -13.71 -2.85
CA LEU A 57 16.52 -12.82 -3.64
C LEU A 57 16.30 -12.98 -5.16
N GLU A 58 16.09 -14.20 -5.64
CA GLU A 58 15.81 -14.45 -7.06
C GLU A 58 14.51 -13.78 -7.52
N PHE A 59 13.48 -13.75 -6.67
CA PHE A 59 12.27 -13.01 -6.98
C PHE A 59 12.52 -11.50 -7.08
N VAL A 60 13.30 -10.94 -6.15
CA VAL A 60 13.70 -9.54 -6.20
C VAL A 60 14.47 -9.24 -7.50
N ARG A 61 15.36 -10.15 -7.91
CA ARG A 61 16.10 -10.03 -9.18
C ARG A 61 15.17 -10.06 -10.38
N GLU A 62 14.19 -10.95 -10.41
CA GLU A 62 13.16 -10.98 -11.48
C GLU A 62 12.41 -9.65 -11.58
N LEU A 63 11.98 -9.07 -10.44
CA LEU A 63 11.30 -7.77 -10.40
C LEU A 63 12.16 -6.59 -10.88
N VAL A 64 13.46 -6.60 -10.57
CA VAL A 64 14.38 -5.57 -11.05
C VAL A 64 14.67 -5.74 -12.54
N ASN A 65 14.89 -6.97 -12.99
CA ASN A 65 15.23 -7.28 -14.38
C ASN A 65 14.05 -7.13 -15.35
N SER A 66 12.81 -7.20 -14.85
CA SER A 66 11.63 -6.91 -15.68
C SER A 66 11.52 -5.42 -16.05
N TYR A 67 12.20 -4.53 -15.32
CA TYR A 67 12.26 -3.11 -15.66
C TYR A 67 13.29 -2.85 -16.78
N PRO A 68 12.98 -2.01 -17.79
CA PRO A 68 11.83 -1.10 -17.88
C PRO A 68 10.58 -1.66 -18.56
N SER A 69 10.59 -2.92 -19.03
CA SER A 69 9.45 -3.53 -19.74
C SER A 69 8.19 -3.63 -18.87
N ASP A 70 8.36 -3.90 -17.57
CA ASP A 70 7.31 -3.89 -16.56
C ASP A 70 7.65 -2.88 -15.46
N THR A 71 7.14 -1.65 -15.64
CA THR A 71 7.29 -0.57 -14.65
C THR A 71 6.38 -0.73 -13.44
N ARG A 72 5.39 -1.64 -13.48
CA ARG A 72 4.39 -1.80 -12.43
C ARG A 72 4.89 -2.75 -11.35
N SER A 73 5.38 -3.93 -11.75
CA SER A 73 5.81 -4.97 -10.80
C SER A 73 6.98 -4.52 -9.91
N VAL A 74 7.91 -3.69 -10.41
CA VAL A 74 9.01 -3.16 -9.58
C VAL A 74 8.49 -2.31 -8.40
N GLY A 75 7.28 -1.74 -8.52
CA GLY A 75 6.58 -1.06 -7.42
C GLY A 75 6.31 -1.94 -6.20
N LEU A 76 6.26 -3.27 -6.38
CA LEU A 76 6.11 -4.22 -5.30
C LEU A 76 7.28 -4.16 -4.29
N LEU A 77 8.48 -3.75 -4.73
CA LEU A 77 9.62 -3.55 -3.83
C LEU A 77 9.36 -2.41 -2.84
N SER A 78 8.66 -1.35 -3.25
CA SER A 78 8.31 -0.24 -2.37
C SER A 78 7.29 -0.64 -1.30
N ILE A 79 6.23 -1.37 -1.67
CA ILE A 79 5.22 -1.81 -0.69
C ILE A 79 5.78 -2.88 0.25
N THR A 80 6.50 -3.89 -0.24
CA THR A 80 7.01 -4.99 0.58
C THR A 80 8.20 -4.53 1.45
N LEU A 81 9.29 -4.04 0.85
CA LEU A 81 10.52 -3.71 1.58
C LEU A 81 10.41 -2.37 2.31
N GLY A 82 9.80 -1.37 1.67
CA GLY A 82 9.69 -0.01 2.21
C GLY A 82 8.51 0.18 3.17
N ALA A 83 7.33 -0.34 2.81
CA ALA A 83 6.11 -0.13 3.59
C ALA A 83 5.85 -1.22 4.63
N ALA A 84 5.94 -2.48 4.20
CA ALA A 84 5.71 -3.66 5.03
C ALA A 84 6.91 -3.99 5.90
N LYS A 85 8.10 -3.50 5.54
CA LYS A 85 9.38 -3.83 6.18
C LYS A 85 9.74 -5.31 6.02
N TRP A 86 9.33 -5.91 4.91
CA TRP A 86 9.77 -7.25 4.57
C TRP A 86 11.27 -7.27 4.34
N GLY A 87 11.86 -8.42 4.63
CA GLY A 87 13.26 -8.66 4.41
C GLY A 87 13.50 -9.25 3.02
N VAL A 88 14.75 -9.65 2.80
CA VAL A 88 15.12 -10.45 1.64
C VAL A 88 15.88 -11.66 2.15
N ASP A 89 15.42 -12.83 1.75
CA ASP A 89 16.12 -14.09 1.97
C ASP A 89 17.16 -14.25 0.86
N GLY A 90 18.44 -14.23 1.24
CA GLY A 90 19.56 -14.19 0.32
C GLY A 90 20.88 -14.46 1.03
N ASP A 91 21.94 -14.54 0.23
CA ASP A 91 23.27 -14.88 0.70
C ASP A 91 24.15 -13.62 0.91
N SER A 92 25.47 -13.81 0.98
CA SER A 92 26.46 -12.74 1.11
C SER A 92 26.51 -11.76 -0.07
N THR A 93 25.75 -11.96 -1.14
CA THR A 93 25.70 -11.05 -2.30
C THR A 93 24.78 -9.85 -2.09
N LEU A 94 23.93 -9.89 -1.05
CA LEU A 94 23.08 -8.76 -0.67
C LEU A 94 23.92 -7.51 -0.36
N PRO A 95 23.48 -6.31 -0.80
CA PRO A 95 24.15 -5.08 -0.42
C PRO A 95 23.97 -4.82 1.08
N ALA A 96 24.75 -3.88 1.62
CA ALA A 96 24.58 -3.43 3.00
C ALA A 96 23.13 -3.01 3.25
N ASP A 97 22.53 -3.54 4.32
CA ASP A 97 21.15 -3.23 4.67
C ASP A 97 21.04 -1.79 5.20
N SER A 98 20.44 -0.91 4.41
CA SER A 98 20.19 0.48 4.78
C SER A 98 19.31 0.68 6.03
N ALA A 99 18.56 -0.34 6.45
CA ALA A 99 17.80 -0.35 7.71
C ALA A 99 18.61 -0.84 8.92
N ASN A 100 19.83 -1.34 8.72
CA ASN A 100 20.69 -1.96 9.74
C ASN A 100 20.00 -3.09 10.51
N ASP A 101 19.13 -3.84 9.85
CA ASP A 101 18.35 -4.93 10.44
C ASP A 101 18.63 -6.27 9.75
N LYS A 102 19.81 -6.38 9.12
CA LYS A 102 20.33 -7.62 8.49
C LYS A 102 19.34 -8.26 7.52
N TRP A 103 18.61 -7.45 6.75
CA TRP A 103 17.58 -7.92 5.82
C TRP A 103 16.50 -8.80 6.47
N GLN A 104 16.28 -8.65 7.78
CA GLN A 104 15.17 -9.31 8.47
C GLN A 104 13.84 -8.68 8.06
N GLY A 105 12.80 -9.51 8.12
CA GLY A 105 11.41 -9.11 7.92
C GLY A 105 10.76 -8.47 9.14
N PRO A 106 9.47 -8.12 9.04
CA PRO A 106 8.75 -7.40 10.08
C PRO A 106 8.60 -8.22 11.36
N THR A 107 8.50 -7.55 12.49
CA THR A 107 8.11 -8.18 13.75
C THR A 107 6.63 -7.92 14.01
N ARG A 108 6.03 -8.68 14.93
CA ARG A 108 4.65 -8.44 15.39
C ARG A 108 4.38 -6.99 15.84
N ALA A 109 5.40 -6.30 16.37
CA ALA A 109 5.28 -4.93 16.86
C ALA A 109 5.61 -3.87 15.79
N SER A 110 6.16 -4.26 14.64
CA SER A 110 6.60 -3.32 13.61
C SER A 110 6.65 -3.97 12.22
N GLY A 111 5.86 -3.40 11.32
CA GLY A 111 5.80 -3.81 9.92
C GLY A 111 4.36 -4.06 9.50
N LYS A 112 4.17 -4.64 8.32
CA LYS A 112 2.86 -5.05 7.81
C LYS A 112 2.93 -6.50 7.37
N HIS A 113 1.83 -7.21 7.60
CA HIS A 113 1.70 -8.63 7.31
C HIS A 113 0.56 -8.84 6.32
N LEU A 114 0.71 -9.83 5.44
CA LEU A 114 -0.26 -10.10 4.38
C LEU A 114 -1.64 -10.49 4.92
N MET A 115 -1.66 -11.19 6.06
CA MET A 115 -2.88 -11.63 6.75
C MET A 115 -3.22 -10.76 7.97
N SER A 116 -2.62 -9.57 8.11
CA SER A 116 -2.95 -8.68 9.23
C SER A 116 -4.37 -8.16 9.07
N TYR A 117 -5.28 -8.57 9.95
CA TYR A 117 -6.61 -7.93 10.14
C TYR A 117 -6.88 -7.56 11.60
N LYS A 118 -5.99 -7.95 12.54
CA LYS A 118 -6.20 -7.79 13.99
C LYS A 118 -5.54 -6.53 14.58
N VAL A 119 -4.36 -6.13 14.09
CA VAL A 119 -3.46 -5.21 14.83
C VAL A 119 -3.13 -3.91 14.09
N GLY A 120 -3.34 -3.81 12.78
CA GLY A 120 -2.82 -2.65 12.02
C GLY A 120 -3.61 -2.18 10.80
N GLY A 121 -4.80 -2.71 10.55
CA GLY A 121 -5.51 -2.57 9.28
C GLY A 121 -5.67 -3.93 8.63
N VAL A 122 -6.17 -3.95 7.39
CA VAL A 122 -6.45 -5.19 6.62
C VAL A 122 -5.43 -5.39 5.51
N GLY A 123 -4.77 -6.55 5.52
CA GLY A 123 -3.80 -6.99 4.52
C GLY A 123 -2.55 -6.12 4.41
N LEU A 124 -1.78 -6.33 3.34
CA LEU A 124 -0.69 -5.44 2.90
C LEU A 124 -1.22 -4.62 1.73
N PRO A 125 -1.54 -3.31 1.86
CA PRO A 125 -0.81 -2.25 2.55
C PRO A 125 -1.42 -1.73 3.88
N HIS A 126 -2.21 -2.49 4.62
CA HIS A 126 -3.11 -1.99 5.69
C HIS A 126 -4.15 -1.01 5.15
N LEU A 127 -5.34 -1.53 4.89
CA LEU A 127 -6.52 -0.73 4.59
C LEU A 127 -7.22 -0.34 5.91
N ASP A 128 -7.47 0.96 6.15
CA ASP A 128 -7.99 1.47 7.44
C ASP A 128 -9.21 2.42 7.35
N VAL A 129 -9.42 3.08 6.21
CA VAL A 129 -10.55 4.02 6.00
C VAL A 129 -11.24 3.80 4.64
N GLY A 130 -11.24 4.79 3.75
CA GLY A 130 -11.77 4.69 2.38
C GLY A 130 -11.30 3.44 1.62
N PRO A 131 -9.99 3.10 1.61
CA PRO A 131 -9.51 1.86 0.99
C PRO A 131 -10.17 0.60 1.57
N LEU A 132 -10.41 0.58 2.88
CA LEU A 132 -11.07 -0.54 3.55
C LEU A 132 -12.55 -0.62 3.17
N ALA A 133 -13.23 0.51 3.05
CA ALA A 133 -14.61 0.54 2.55
C ALA A 133 -14.71 -0.02 1.13
N SER A 134 -13.78 0.35 0.25
CA SER A 134 -13.68 -0.19 -1.11
C SER A 134 -13.41 -1.68 -1.14
N PHE A 135 -12.55 -2.18 -0.24
CA PHE A 135 -12.31 -3.62 -0.13
C PHE A 135 -13.55 -4.38 0.37
N ILE A 136 -14.28 -3.83 1.32
CA ILE A 136 -15.55 -4.42 1.77
C ILE A 136 -16.55 -4.49 0.61
N ASP A 137 -16.67 -3.45 -0.21
CA ASP A 137 -17.53 -3.48 -1.41
C ASP A 137 -17.10 -4.58 -2.38
N TYR A 138 -15.79 -4.71 -2.61
CA TYR A 138 -15.23 -5.76 -3.45
C TYR A 138 -15.63 -7.15 -2.93
N LEU A 139 -15.45 -7.43 -1.64
CA LEU A 139 -15.86 -8.71 -1.04
C LEU A 139 -17.36 -8.94 -1.20
N LEU A 140 -18.20 -7.94 -0.93
CA LEU A 140 -19.66 -8.04 -1.06
C LEU A 140 -20.12 -8.35 -2.49
N ALA A 141 -19.37 -7.89 -3.50
CA ALA A 141 -19.68 -8.05 -4.91
C ALA A 141 -19.11 -9.35 -5.51
N LYS A 142 -17.90 -9.75 -5.11
CA LYS A 142 -17.15 -10.87 -5.70
C LYS A 142 -17.21 -12.15 -4.90
N HIS A 143 -17.47 -12.06 -3.59
CA HIS A 143 -17.54 -13.19 -2.69
C HIS A 143 -18.88 -13.22 -1.93
N PRO A 144 -20.01 -13.40 -2.65
CA PRO A 144 -21.32 -13.52 -2.01
C PRO A 144 -21.45 -14.80 -1.16
N ASP A 145 -20.47 -15.71 -1.25
CA ASP A 145 -20.34 -16.90 -0.41
C ASP A 145 -19.87 -16.61 1.02
N ILE A 146 -19.30 -15.42 1.27
CA ILE A 146 -18.91 -15.01 2.63
C ILE A 146 -20.16 -14.54 3.36
N GLY A 147 -20.54 -15.30 4.40
CA GLY A 147 -21.61 -14.94 5.34
C GLY A 147 -23.04 -14.91 4.79
N ASP A 148 -24.00 -14.74 5.70
CA ASP A 148 -25.42 -14.66 5.36
C ASP A 148 -25.89 -13.23 5.02
N ASP A 149 -27.16 -13.06 4.63
CA ASP A 149 -27.71 -11.75 4.26
C ASP A 149 -27.65 -10.71 5.40
N GLY A 150 -27.75 -11.15 6.65
CA GLY A 150 -27.61 -10.28 7.83
C GLY A 150 -26.18 -9.78 7.99
N GLU A 151 -25.20 -10.68 7.87
CA GLU A 151 -23.78 -10.32 7.86
C GLU A 151 -23.42 -9.40 6.69
N ARG A 152 -23.96 -9.67 5.49
CA ARG A 152 -23.76 -8.81 4.31
C ARG A 152 -24.34 -7.41 4.52
N ALA A 153 -25.53 -7.31 5.10
CA ALA A 153 -26.12 -6.01 5.45
C ALA A 153 -25.27 -5.27 6.49
N ARG A 154 -24.72 -5.98 7.49
CA ARG A 154 -23.78 -5.40 8.46
C ARG A 154 -22.53 -4.86 7.78
N MET A 155 -21.91 -5.62 6.88
CA MET A 155 -20.71 -5.18 6.14
C MET A 155 -20.98 -3.94 5.28
N LYS A 156 -22.14 -3.86 4.61
CA LYS A 156 -22.55 -2.63 3.88
C LYS A 156 -22.63 -1.41 4.81
N ASN A 157 -23.19 -1.58 6.00
CA ASN A 157 -23.27 -0.51 7.00
C ASN A 157 -21.89 -0.08 7.50
N LEU A 158 -20.98 -1.01 7.73
CA LEU A 158 -19.60 -0.72 8.12
C LEU A 158 -18.85 0.05 7.02
N ALA A 159 -18.98 -0.37 5.75
CA ALA A 159 -18.39 0.34 4.62
C ALA A 159 -18.92 1.78 4.50
N ASN A 160 -20.23 1.98 4.67
CA ASN A 160 -20.82 3.33 4.70
C ASN A 160 -20.32 4.16 5.89
N GLY A 161 -20.18 3.54 7.07
CA GLY A 161 -19.58 4.20 8.23
C GLY A 161 -18.17 4.68 7.95
N LEU A 162 -17.31 3.84 7.37
CA LEU A 162 -15.93 4.20 7.01
C LEU A 162 -15.88 5.39 6.03
N ARG A 163 -16.81 5.48 5.08
CA ARG A 163 -16.93 6.62 4.17
C ARG A 163 -17.36 7.92 4.87
N THR A 164 -18.16 7.81 5.93
CA THR A 164 -18.72 8.97 6.64
C THR A 164 -17.95 9.35 7.90
N GLY A 165 -16.77 8.75 8.12
CA GLY A 165 -15.82 9.18 9.15
C GLY A 165 -15.57 8.18 10.28
N MET A 166 -16.15 6.98 10.22
CA MET A 166 -15.77 5.88 11.10
C MET A 166 -14.30 5.48 10.83
N LYS A 167 -13.58 5.14 11.89
CA LYS A 167 -12.17 4.72 11.84
C LYS A 167 -12.05 3.22 12.05
N TYR A 168 -10.98 2.61 11.51
CA TYR A 168 -10.66 1.19 11.72
C TYR A 168 -10.74 0.74 13.19
N ASP A 169 -10.24 1.55 14.12
CA ASP A 169 -10.26 1.22 15.56
C ASP A 169 -11.66 1.00 16.13
N GLN A 170 -12.69 1.56 15.50
CA GLN A 170 -14.08 1.40 15.91
C GLN A 170 -14.74 0.12 15.38
N ILE A 171 -14.14 -0.54 14.38
CA ILE A 171 -14.69 -1.74 13.74
C ILE A 171 -13.83 -2.99 13.92
N LYS A 172 -12.54 -2.84 14.25
CA LYS A 172 -11.60 -3.97 14.35
C LYS A 172 -11.97 -5.02 15.39
N THR A 173 -12.92 -4.75 16.28
CA THR A 173 -13.45 -5.68 17.29
C THR A 173 -14.80 -6.29 16.92
N ASP A 174 -15.44 -5.82 15.84
CA ASP A 174 -16.70 -6.39 15.35
C ASP A 174 -16.47 -7.81 14.83
N ALA A 175 -17.28 -8.77 15.30
CA ALA A 175 -17.10 -10.19 15.00
C ALA A 175 -17.37 -10.51 13.53
N THR A 176 -18.41 -9.91 12.95
CA THR A 176 -18.75 -10.06 11.53
C THR A 176 -17.62 -9.49 10.68
N PHE A 177 -17.12 -8.30 11.01
CA PHE A 177 -15.97 -7.71 10.34
C PHE A 177 -14.75 -8.62 10.37
N ARG A 178 -14.37 -9.13 11.54
CA ARG A 178 -13.19 -10.02 11.69
C ARG A 178 -13.31 -11.29 10.86
N LYS A 179 -14.47 -11.95 10.91
CA LYS A 179 -14.76 -13.14 10.10
C LYS A 179 -14.61 -12.83 8.61
N TRP A 180 -15.26 -11.77 8.15
CA TRP A 180 -15.22 -11.35 6.75
C TRP A 180 -13.81 -10.99 6.27
N MET A 181 -13.03 -10.28 7.07
CA MET A 181 -11.65 -9.94 6.70
C MET A 181 -10.77 -11.19 6.65
N LEU A 182 -10.92 -12.11 7.60
CA LEU A 182 -10.18 -13.37 7.58
C LEU A 182 -10.54 -14.21 6.35
N GLU A 183 -11.83 -14.42 6.08
CA GLU A 183 -12.30 -15.21 4.94
C GLU A 183 -11.95 -14.54 3.61
N GLY A 184 -12.09 -13.22 3.50
CA GLY A 184 -11.71 -12.44 2.31
C GLY A 184 -10.21 -12.51 2.05
N LEU A 185 -9.36 -12.30 3.06
CA LEU A 185 -7.90 -12.38 2.89
C LEU A 185 -7.41 -13.80 2.52
N ARG A 186 -8.21 -14.84 2.76
CA ARG A 186 -7.95 -16.23 2.32
C ARG A 186 -8.33 -16.48 0.85
N LYS A 187 -8.88 -15.49 0.14
CA LYS A 187 -9.14 -15.56 -1.31
C LYS A 187 -7.95 -14.94 -2.06
N LYS A 188 -7.45 -15.64 -3.09
CA LYS A 188 -6.28 -15.21 -3.87
C LYS A 188 -6.53 -13.90 -4.62
N ASP A 189 -7.70 -13.78 -5.24
CA ASP A 189 -8.16 -12.60 -5.97
C ASP A 189 -8.38 -11.39 -5.05
N SER A 190 -8.80 -11.61 -3.80
CA SER A 190 -8.82 -10.55 -2.80
C SER A 190 -7.41 -10.01 -2.52
N GLN A 191 -6.39 -10.86 -2.43
CA GLN A 191 -5.00 -10.40 -2.27
C GLN A 191 -4.49 -9.66 -3.51
N ALA A 192 -4.82 -10.16 -4.71
CA ALA A 192 -4.54 -9.47 -5.97
C ALA A 192 -5.13 -8.05 -5.96
N TRP A 193 -6.42 -7.93 -5.63
CA TRP A 193 -7.11 -6.64 -5.55
C TRP A 193 -6.42 -5.67 -4.60
N ILE A 194 -5.97 -6.13 -3.43
CA ILE A 194 -5.30 -5.27 -2.44
C ILE A 194 -3.97 -4.74 -2.98
N LEU A 195 -3.17 -5.60 -3.63
CA LEU A 195 -1.88 -5.21 -4.21
C LEU A 195 -2.07 -4.27 -5.40
N ASP A 196 -3.01 -4.59 -6.29
CA ASP A 196 -3.34 -3.75 -7.44
C ASP A 196 -3.87 -2.37 -7.01
N TYR A 197 -4.76 -2.34 -6.01
CA TYR A 197 -5.23 -1.10 -5.42
C TYR A 197 -4.06 -0.23 -4.93
N TRP A 198 -3.08 -0.83 -4.26
CA TRP A 198 -1.92 -0.08 -3.79
C TRP A 198 -1.06 0.45 -4.94
N LEU A 199 -0.83 -0.39 -5.96
CA LEU A 199 -0.04 0.00 -7.12
C LEU A 199 -0.70 1.18 -7.85
N ASP A 200 -2.00 1.12 -8.09
CA ASP A 200 -2.76 2.19 -8.75
C ASP A 200 -2.80 3.48 -7.93
N THR A 201 -3.00 3.33 -6.61
CA THR A 201 -3.24 4.48 -5.74
C THR A 201 -1.94 5.20 -5.36
N TYR A 202 -0.82 4.48 -5.27
CA TYR A 202 0.42 5.00 -4.70
C TYR A 202 1.64 4.85 -5.60
N TRP A 203 1.80 3.70 -6.27
CA TRP A 203 2.97 3.48 -7.13
C TRP A 203 2.89 4.27 -8.43
N GLU A 204 1.83 4.08 -9.23
CA GLU A 204 1.72 4.73 -10.54
C GLU A 204 1.77 6.26 -10.45
N PRO A 205 1.08 6.92 -9.50
CA PRO A 205 1.19 8.37 -9.34
C PRO A 205 2.60 8.81 -8.94
N ALA A 206 3.28 8.05 -8.09
CA ALA A 206 4.65 8.36 -7.68
C ALA A 206 5.64 8.17 -8.84
N TYR A 207 5.52 7.10 -9.62
CA TYR A 207 6.36 6.85 -10.78
C TYR A 207 6.21 7.95 -11.83
N LYS A 208 4.97 8.32 -12.16
CA LYS A 208 4.67 9.43 -13.07
C LYS A 208 5.21 10.76 -12.56
N ALA A 209 4.98 11.08 -11.28
CA ALA A 209 5.46 12.33 -10.69
C ALA A 209 6.99 12.39 -10.65
N SER A 210 7.67 11.25 -10.53
CA SER A 210 9.13 11.13 -10.54
C SER A 210 9.74 11.24 -11.94
N SER A 211 8.94 11.52 -12.97
CA SER A 211 9.38 11.60 -14.38
C SER A 211 10.09 10.32 -14.85
N GLY A 212 9.62 9.15 -14.39
CA GLY A 212 10.20 7.85 -14.74
C GLY A 212 11.48 7.48 -13.96
N ASP A 213 11.94 8.33 -13.03
CA ASP A 213 13.04 7.98 -12.13
C ASP A 213 12.58 6.93 -11.11
N VAL A 214 12.87 5.66 -11.39
CA VAL A 214 12.47 4.51 -10.59
C VAL A 214 13.03 4.57 -9.16
N ARG A 215 14.24 5.09 -8.96
CA ARG A 215 14.85 5.23 -7.63
C ARG A 215 14.05 6.20 -6.77
N LEU A 216 13.71 7.36 -7.35
CA LEU A 216 12.84 8.33 -6.69
C LEU A 216 11.43 7.77 -6.47
N ALA A 217 10.86 7.08 -7.46
CA ALA A 217 9.52 6.50 -7.38
C ALA A 217 9.37 5.49 -6.24
N LEU A 218 10.36 4.61 -6.03
CA LEU A 218 10.38 3.62 -4.94
C LEU A 218 10.28 4.28 -3.56
N VAL A 219 10.90 5.44 -3.37
CA VAL A 219 10.80 6.20 -2.12
C VAL A 219 9.50 7.01 -2.07
N ALA A 220 9.16 7.68 -3.17
CA ALA A 220 8.00 8.56 -3.27
C ALA A 220 6.68 7.81 -3.07
N ALA A 221 6.53 6.60 -3.60
CA ALA A 221 5.34 5.77 -3.42
C ALA A 221 5.09 5.46 -1.94
N ARG A 222 6.15 5.21 -1.16
CA ARG A 222 6.04 5.01 0.29
C ARG A 222 5.65 6.29 1.03
N ILE A 223 6.17 7.44 0.62
CA ILE A 223 5.78 8.74 1.18
C ILE A 223 4.29 8.99 0.88
N TRP A 224 3.86 8.76 -0.35
CA TRP A 224 2.48 8.96 -0.81
C TRP A 224 1.49 8.07 -0.05
N ASN A 225 1.88 6.81 0.20
CA ASN A 225 1.14 5.87 1.03
C ASN A 225 0.97 6.37 2.48
N SER A 226 1.86 7.23 2.97
CA SER A 226 1.68 7.88 4.27
C SER A 226 0.81 9.14 4.18
N SER A 227 1.00 9.93 3.14
CA SER A 227 0.26 11.17 2.89
C SER A 227 0.50 11.62 1.44
N PRO A 228 -0.57 11.72 0.61
CA PRO A 228 -0.45 12.23 -0.75
C PRO A 228 0.17 13.63 -0.85
N SER A 229 -0.14 14.52 0.10
CA SER A 229 0.44 15.88 0.11
C SER A 229 1.93 15.89 0.43
N LEU A 230 2.41 15.02 1.32
CA LEU A 230 3.84 14.85 1.56
C LEU A 230 4.53 14.27 0.33
N GLY A 231 3.90 13.32 -0.34
CA GLY A 231 4.44 12.70 -1.55
C GLY A 231 4.66 13.73 -2.67
N LYS A 232 3.67 14.60 -2.91
CA LYS A 232 3.77 15.72 -3.88
C LYS A 232 4.95 16.64 -3.55
N CYS A 233 5.00 17.14 -2.32
CA CYS A 233 6.06 18.04 -1.87
C CYS A 233 7.45 17.39 -1.95
N ALA A 234 7.56 16.10 -1.63
CA ALA A 234 8.82 15.38 -1.68
C ALA A 234 9.35 15.24 -3.10
N VAL A 235 8.51 14.86 -4.05
CA VAL A 235 8.89 14.74 -5.46
C VAL A 235 9.25 16.11 -6.06
N GLU A 236 8.46 17.15 -5.79
CA GLU A 236 8.74 18.52 -6.28
C GLU A 236 10.11 19.06 -5.83
N ARG A 237 10.53 18.75 -4.60
CA ARG A 237 11.86 19.10 -4.10
C ARG A 237 12.94 18.21 -4.71
N ALA A 238 12.69 16.90 -4.78
CA ALA A 238 13.64 15.94 -5.30
C ALA A 238 14.03 16.21 -6.75
N LEU A 239 13.07 16.57 -7.62
CA LEU A 239 13.33 16.84 -9.04
C LEU A 239 14.32 17.98 -9.30
N LYS A 240 14.53 18.88 -8.32
CA LYS A 240 15.46 20.01 -8.40
C LYS A 240 16.84 19.69 -7.80
N ALA A 241 17.00 18.52 -7.20
CA ALA A 241 18.20 18.13 -6.48
C ALA A 241 19.08 17.19 -7.33
N HIS A 242 20.37 17.21 -7.04
CA HIS A 242 21.32 16.25 -7.59
C HIS A 242 21.08 14.84 -7.02
N ASP A 243 21.01 14.71 -5.69
CA ASP A 243 20.58 13.46 -5.01
C ASP A 243 19.08 13.51 -4.75
N ARG A 244 18.32 13.01 -5.72
CA ARG A 244 16.85 13.02 -5.69
C ARG A 244 16.28 12.15 -4.57
N VAL A 245 16.90 11.01 -4.29
CA VAL A 245 16.45 10.08 -3.24
C VAL A 245 16.62 10.72 -1.86
N GLN A 246 17.80 11.29 -1.58
CA GLN A 246 18.06 11.95 -0.31
C GLN A 246 17.17 13.19 -0.12
N ALA A 247 17.00 14.01 -1.17
CA ALA A 247 16.12 15.17 -1.14
C ALA A 247 14.64 14.79 -0.88
N ALA A 248 14.15 13.69 -1.45
CA ALA A 248 12.79 13.19 -1.18
C ALA A 248 12.61 12.78 0.29
N LEU A 249 13.61 12.12 0.88
CA LEU A 249 13.59 11.72 2.29
C LEU A 249 13.65 12.91 3.24
N GLU A 250 14.47 13.91 2.94
CA GLU A 250 14.52 15.17 3.69
C GLU A 250 13.19 15.92 3.60
N ALA A 251 12.64 16.04 2.40
CA ALA A 251 11.34 16.64 2.19
C ALA A 251 10.23 15.89 2.94
N TYR A 252 10.31 14.56 3.08
CA TYR A 252 9.34 13.79 3.85
C TYR A 252 9.22 14.23 5.31
N VAL A 253 10.32 14.71 5.91
CA VAL A 253 10.33 15.19 7.29
C VAL A 253 10.17 16.71 7.41
N ASP A 254 10.47 17.45 6.35
CA ASP A 254 10.48 18.92 6.35
C ASP A 254 9.24 19.57 5.73
N CYS A 255 8.52 18.86 4.86
CA CYS A 255 7.26 19.33 4.31
C CYS A 255 6.16 19.35 5.39
N LYS A 256 5.14 20.20 5.19
CA LYS A 256 4.02 20.35 6.14
C LYS A 256 3.33 19.00 6.40
N GLY A 257 3.26 18.60 7.67
CA GLY A 257 2.73 17.31 8.12
C GLY A 257 3.78 16.20 8.25
N GLY A 258 5.02 16.46 7.81
CA GLY A 258 6.17 15.61 8.04
C GLY A 258 6.56 15.58 9.52
N LYS A 259 7.21 14.50 9.93
CA LYS A 259 7.64 14.32 11.33
C LYS A 259 9.12 13.93 11.38
N LYS A 260 9.89 14.59 12.26
CA LYS A 260 11.35 14.39 12.35
C LYS A 260 11.72 12.96 12.72
N GLU A 261 10.90 12.28 13.52
CA GLU A 261 11.13 10.88 13.89
C GLU A 261 11.02 9.91 12.71
N TYR A 262 10.46 10.30 11.57
CA TYR A 262 10.47 9.44 10.38
C TYR A 262 11.89 9.19 9.87
N LYS A 263 12.83 10.11 10.12
CA LYS A 263 14.23 9.94 9.77
C LYS A 263 14.82 8.68 10.39
N SER A 264 14.69 8.52 11.71
CA SER A 264 15.21 7.34 12.41
C SER A 264 14.34 6.09 12.21
N ARG A 265 13.02 6.26 12.03
CA ARG A 265 12.09 5.10 12.02
C ARG A 265 11.82 4.50 10.64
N ARG A 266 12.02 5.26 9.55
CA ARG A 266 11.50 4.89 8.22
C ARG A 266 12.54 4.95 7.11
N TRP A 267 13.52 5.88 7.16
CA TRP A 267 14.41 6.10 6.02
C TRP A 267 15.20 4.86 5.61
N GLY A 268 15.74 4.10 6.57
CA GLY A 268 16.46 2.87 6.26
C GLY A 268 15.59 1.86 5.49
N TRP A 269 14.36 1.64 5.95
CA TRP A 269 13.39 0.78 5.26
C TRP A 269 13.04 1.30 3.86
N MET A 270 12.86 2.62 3.72
CA MET A 270 12.56 3.25 2.43
C MET A 270 13.73 3.17 1.44
N LYS A 271 14.97 3.06 1.92
CA LYS A 271 16.17 2.91 1.07
C LYS A 271 16.43 1.47 0.63
N ARG A 272 15.93 0.44 1.36
CA ARG A 272 16.06 -0.98 0.98
C ARG A 272 15.72 -1.27 -0.50
N PRO A 273 14.55 -0.87 -1.03
CA PRO A 273 14.24 -1.15 -2.44
C PRO A 273 15.21 -0.45 -3.41
N VAL A 274 15.71 0.75 -3.07
CA VAL A 274 16.65 1.50 -3.91
C VAL A 274 18.01 0.82 -3.98
N VAL A 275 18.56 0.38 -2.83
CA VAL A 275 19.89 -0.26 -2.81
C VAL A 275 19.89 -1.62 -3.51
N LEU A 276 18.78 -2.36 -3.45
CA LEU A 276 18.62 -3.61 -4.20
C LEU A 276 18.48 -3.34 -5.70
N PHE A 277 17.66 -2.36 -6.08
CA PHE A 277 17.53 -1.94 -7.46
C PHE A 277 18.91 -1.58 -8.05
N ASP A 278 19.66 -0.69 -7.37
CA ASP A 278 21.00 -0.28 -7.80
C ASP A 278 22.00 -1.44 -7.89
N LYS A 279 21.94 -2.40 -6.97
CA LYS A 279 22.84 -3.56 -6.97
C LYS A 279 22.56 -4.50 -8.14
N LEU A 280 21.28 -4.77 -8.40
CA LEU A 280 20.84 -5.80 -9.34
C LEU A 280 20.74 -5.26 -10.78
N SER A 281 20.38 -3.99 -10.97
CA SER A 281 20.31 -3.37 -12.30
C SER A 281 21.67 -3.21 -12.98
N ASN A 282 22.76 -3.29 -12.23
CA ASN A 282 24.13 -3.12 -12.71
C ASN A 282 24.87 -4.46 -12.91
N GLN A 283 24.21 -5.60 -12.77
CA GLN A 283 24.82 -6.91 -13.03
C GLN A 283 24.72 -7.26 -14.52
N PRO A 284 25.78 -7.85 -15.13
CA PRO A 284 25.67 -8.42 -16.48
C PRO A 284 24.57 -9.48 -16.51
N GLN A 285 23.72 -9.43 -17.54
CA GLN A 285 22.69 -10.45 -17.79
C GLN A 285 23.30 -11.76 -18.26
#